data_AF-A0A7R9TPG4-F1
#
_entry.id   AF-A0A7R9TPG4-F1
#
_cell.length_a   1.000
_cell.length_b   1.000
_cell.length_c   1.000
_cell.angle_alpha   90.00
_cell.angle_beta   90.00
_cell.angle_gamma   90.00
#
_symmetry.space_group_name_H-M   'P 1'
#
loop_
_entity.id
_entity.type
_entity.pdbx_description
1 polymer ?
#
loop_
_entity_poly.entity_id
_entity_poly.type
_entity_poly.pdbx_seq_one_letter_code
_entity_poly.pdbx_strand_id
1 'polypeptide(L)'
;YVFNCSDQMDYKAMGQTYKGLAQTGAWGCFDEFNRIPVAVLSVCSTQYKTVLDAIRAKKSQFMFEDVEISLRPSTMAFITMNPGYPGRAELPESLKALFRPVSMCVPDLQLICENMLMGEGFLQSKILARKFVILYKLCEDLLSKSAHYDWKLRAIKTTLYVAGGLKRDQPHLSEDKVLLQALRDFNLGKLTADDHGIFMGLLNDLFPKMLDQVPRQRNESFEDKIVKSAVELGYQPEEAFVLKITQLREIFGVRWSVFLLGPAGCGKTAVWRTLLLAQNKYGEKSRAVPVNPKAVYRNELYGFLHPSTREWKEGLMSVTFRDMSNNKVYVNQWIVLDGDIDAEWIESMNTVMDDNKMLTLASNERIPLTNSMRLLLEINHMVHCSPATVSRGGVIYLNQDDIGWQPMVESWIQSREAVDYRPLLVELFDRYLEKSLEHCRR
;
A
#
# COMPACT_ATOMS: atom_id res chain seq x y z
N TYR A 1 14.05 -0.65 20.26
CA TYR A 1 12.79 0.10 20.28
C TYR A 1 12.68 0.88 18.99
N VAL A 2 11.82 0.46 18.06
CA VAL A 2 11.57 1.18 16.81
C VAL A 2 10.33 2.05 17.00
N PHE A 3 10.42 3.30 16.59
CA PHE A 3 9.36 4.29 16.75
C PHE A 3 9.23 5.15 15.50
N ASN A 4 8.02 5.31 14.98
CA ASN A 4 7.77 6.22 13.85
C ASN A 4 7.38 7.60 14.38
N CYS A 5 8.17 8.62 14.09
CA CYS A 5 7.94 9.97 14.56
C CYS A 5 6.76 10.64 13.84
N SER A 6 6.04 11.51 14.56
CA SER A 6 4.94 12.30 14.01
C SER A 6 5.04 13.77 14.44
N ASP A 7 4.28 14.61 13.77
CA ASP A 7 4.15 16.05 14.04
C ASP A 7 3.44 16.37 15.37
N GLN A 8 2.69 15.41 15.92
CA GLN A 8 1.99 15.54 17.20
C GLN A 8 2.87 15.20 18.42
N MET A 9 4.14 14.86 18.21
CA MET A 9 5.04 14.53 19.32
C MET A 9 5.44 15.76 20.13
N ASP A 10 5.27 15.68 21.45
CA ASP A 10 5.71 16.69 22.40
C ASP A 10 7.10 16.36 22.99
N TYR A 11 7.84 17.39 23.40
CA TYR A 11 9.17 17.26 24.02
C TYR A 11 9.11 16.43 25.31
N LYS A 12 7.98 16.44 26.02
CA LYS A 12 7.75 15.61 27.20
C LYS A 12 7.70 14.12 26.87
N ALA A 13 7.01 13.76 25.77
CA ALA A 13 6.92 12.37 25.34
C ALA A 13 8.29 11.83 24.86
N MET A 14 9.05 12.66 24.15
CA MET A 14 10.44 12.35 23.77
C MET A 14 11.35 12.20 24.99
N GLY A 15 11.24 13.10 25.97
CA GLY A 15 11.97 13.01 27.23
C GLY A 15 11.71 11.70 27.98
N GLN A 16 10.44 11.28 28.08
CA GLN A 16 10.08 9.98 28.69
C GLN A 16 10.65 8.79 27.90
N THR A 17 10.67 8.88 26.58
CA THR A 17 11.28 7.85 25.72
C THR A 17 12.78 7.75 25.98
N TYR A 18 13.50 8.89 26.06
CA TYR A 18 14.92 8.90 26.37
C TYR A 18 15.23 8.39 27.79
N LYS A 19 14.40 8.74 28.79
CA LYS A 19 14.49 8.17 30.15
C LYS A 19 14.39 6.64 30.10
N GLY A 20 13.37 6.12 29.42
CA GLY A 20 13.16 4.68 29.26
C GLY A 20 14.32 3.98 28.54
N LEU A 21 14.86 4.56 27.47
CA LEU A 21 16.01 4.02 26.74
C LEU A 21 17.28 4.02 27.61
N ALA A 22 17.53 5.08 28.38
CA ALA A 22 18.68 5.19 29.26
C ALA A 22 18.65 4.15 30.39
N GLN A 23 17.49 3.95 31.02
CA GLN A 23 17.33 2.99 32.12
C GLN A 23 17.36 1.53 31.66
N THR A 24 16.80 1.23 30.48
CA THR A 24 16.77 -0.13 29.93
C THR A 24 18.06 -0.51 29.21
N GLY A 25 18.79 0.46 28.68
CA GLY A 25 19.97 0.24 27.84
C GLY A 25 19.62 -0.19 26.42
N ALA A 26 18.36 -0.05 26.01
CA ALA A 26 17.89 -0.40 24.67
C ALA A 26 18.32 0.64 23.62
N TRP A 27 18.33 0.21 22.36
CA TRP A 27 18.54 1.11 21.22
C TRP A 27 17.22 1.69 20.74
N GLY A 28 17.17 3.01 20.55
CA GLY A 28 16.04 3.71 19.93
C GLY A 28 16.30 3.92 18.44
N CYS A 29 15.48 3.35 17.57
CA CYS A 29 15.49 3.65 16.14
C CYS A 29 14.27 4.52 15.84
N PHE A 30 14.49 5.81 15.67
CA PHE A 30 13.46 6.79 15.37
C PHE A 30 13.35 6.97 13.86
N ASP A 31 12.31 6.38 13.30
CA ASP A 31 12.00 6.47 11.89
C ASP A 31 11.34 7.82 11.58
N GLU A 32 11.66 8.41 10.43
CA GLU A 32 11.04 9.65 9.95
C GLU A 32 11.21 10.83 10.93
N PHE A 33 12.37 10.93 11.59
CA PHE A 33 12.64 11.86 12.70
C PHE A 33 12.44 13.34 12.32
N ASN A 34 12.61 13.66 11.04
CA ASN A 34 12.41 15.00 10.47
C ASN A 34 10.94 15.45 10.36
N ARG A 35 9.97 14.68 10.88
CA ARG A 35 8.57 15.11 11.03
C ARG A 35 8.28 15.87 12.31
N ILE A 36 9.14 15.75 13.31
CA ILE A 36 8.95 16.42 14.58
C ILE A 36 9.12 17.95 14.35
N PRO A 37 8.25 18.80 14.91
CA PRO A 37 8.37 20.24 14.77
C PRO A 37 9.73 20.76 15.27
N VAL A 38 10.30 21.74 14.57
CA VAL A 38 11.64 22.29 14.87
C VAL A 38 11.76 22.77 16.32
N ALA A 39 10.71 23.38 16.87
CA ALA A 39 10.67 23.84 18.26
C ALA A 39 10.86 22.67 19.26
N VAL A 40 10.23 21.53 18.99
CA VAL A 40 10.36 20.31 19.81
C VAL A 40 11.75 19.70 19.61
N LEU A 41 12.23 19.61 18.37
CA LEU A 41 13.58 19.10 18.06
C LEU A 41 14.68 19.87 18.80
N SER A 42 14.54 21.18 18.95
CA SER A 42 15.50 22.01 19.68
C SER A 42 15.59 21.61 21.16
N VAL A 43 14.46 21.30 21.81
CA VAL A 43 14.44 20.83 23.20
C VAL A 43 14.97 19.40 23.29
N CYS A 44 14.58 18.53 22.35
CA CYS A 44 15.07 17.15 22.28
C CYS A 44 16.58 17.07 22.07
N SER A 45 17.19 18.03 21.38
CA SER A 45 18.65 18.14 21.27
C SER A 45 19.31 18.28 22.64
N THR A 46 18.77 19.12 23.53
CA THR A 46 19.31 19.30 24.88
C THR A 46 19.08 18.05 25.73
N GLN A 47 17.89 17.45 25.66
CA GLN A 47 17.57 16.20 26.35
C GLN A 47 18.53 15.08 25.97
N TYR A 48 18.70 14.82 24.67
CA TYR A 48 19.57 13.75 24.18
C TYR A 48 21.05 14.02 24.47
N LYS A 49 21.49 15.28 24.40
CA LYS A 49 22.83 15.69 24.80
C LYS A 49 23.14 15.34 26.25
N THR A 50 22.21 15.57 27.18
CA THR A 50 22.40 15.20 28.60
C THR A 50 22.66 13.71 28.78
N VAL A 51 21.96 12.85 28.02
CA VAL A 51 22.21 11.40 28.02
C VAL A 51 23.61 11.09 27.48
N LEU A 52 23.99 11.66 26.33
CA LEU A 52 25.29 11.44 25.72
C LEU A 52 26.45 11.91 26.61
N ASP A 53 26.31 13.05 27.27
CA ASP A 53 27.34 13.59 28.16
C ASP A 53 27.49 12.73 29.42
N ALA A 54 26.40 12.16 29.95
CA ALA A 54 26.46 11.18 31.04
C ALA A 54 27.16 9.88 30.62
N ILE A 55 26.91 9.39 29.40
CA ILE A 55 27.62 8.23 28.82
C ILE A 55 29.11 8.52 28.66
N ARG A 56 29.47 9.68 28.10
CA ARG A 56 30.87 10.11 27.92
C ARG A 56 31.61 10.24 29.25
N ALA A 57 30.93 10.77 30.27
CA ALA A 57 31.45 10.89 31.62
C ALA A 57 31.46 9.55 32.39
N LYS A 58 31.00 8.44 31.77
CA LYS A 58 30.94 7.10 32.37
C LYS A 58 30.17 7.05 33.69
N LYS A 59 29.10 7.84 33.81
CA LYS A 59 28.26 7.87 35.01
C LYS A 59 27.32 6.65 35.04
N SER A 60 27.06 6.11 36.23
CA SER A 60 26.05 5.07 36.47
C SER A 60 24.66 5.65 36.72
N GLN A 61 24.61 6.89 37.21
CA GLN A 61 23.39 7.68 37.45
C GLN A 61 23.62 9.13 37.02
N PHE A 62 22.58 9.78 36.55
CA PHE A 62 22.64 11.18 36.15
C PHE A 62 21.30 11.87 36.31
N MET A 63 21.35 13.20 36.44
CA MET A 63 20.17 14.05 36.50
C MET A 63 19.63 14.27 35.08
N PHE A 64 18.37 13.90 34.86
CA PHE A 64 17.66 14.15 33.61
C PHE A 64 16.30 14.79 33.94
N GLU A 65 16.09 16.04 33.48
CA GLU A 65 14.88 16.84 33.79
C GLU A 65 14.55 16.85 35.29
N ASP A 66 15.56 17.18 36.10
CA ASP A 66 15.45 17.26 37.57
C ASP A 66 15.11 15.93 38.28
N VAL A 67 15.22 14.80 37.58
CA VAL A 67 15.05 13.45 38.16
C VAL A 67 16.34 12.66 38.01
N GLU A 68 16.78 12.03 39.10
CA GLU A 68 17.97 11.17 39.08
C GLU A 68 17.58 9.80 38.55
N ILE A 69 18.21 9.40 37.44
CA ILE A 69 17.93 8.13 36.77
C ILE A 69 19.19 7.30 36.62
N SER A 70 19.02 5.98 36.64
CA SER A 70 20.07 5.03 36.28
C SER A 70 20.35 5.06 34.78
N LEU A 71 21.63 4.92 34.44
CA LEU A 71 22.11 4.89 33.06
C LEU A 71 22.74 3.53 32.77
N ARG A 72 22.26 2.88 31.71
CA ARG A 72 22.92 1.72 31.11
C ARG A 72 23.73 2.17 29.89
N PRO A 73 25.07 1.96 29.86
CA PRO A 73 25.93 2.44 28.77
C PRO A 73 25.61 1.89 27.38
N SER A 74 24.81 0.82 27.28
CA SER A 74 24.42 0.21 26.00
C SER A 74 23.37 1.02 25.23
N THR A 75 22.80 2.08 25.82
CA THR A 75 21.79 2.90 25.15
C THR A 75 22.36 3.67 23.96
N MET A 76 21.63 3.69 22.84
CA MET A 76 21.97 4.42 21.62
C MET A 76 20.71 4.89 20.90
N ALA A 77 20.83 5.93 20.09
CA ALA A 77 19.76 6.39 19.21
C ALA A 77 20.21 6.43 17.75
N PHE A 78 19.35 5.95 16.88
CA PHE A 78 19.48 6.03 15.43
C PHE A 78 18.28 6.81 14.90
N ILE A 79 18.53 7.70 13.96
CA ILE A 79 17.49 8.48 13.30
C ILE A 79 17.53 8.19 11.80
N THR A 80 16.37 8.10 11.18
CA THR A 80 16.24 8.11 9.71
C THR A 80 15.62 9.43 9.29
N MET A 81 16.02 9.90 8.11
CA MET A 81 15.47 11.10 7.50
C MET A 81 15.34 10.91 6.00
N ASN A 82 14.24 11.41 5.46
CA ASN A 82 14.03 11.52 4.02
C ASN A 82 14.00 13.02 3.68
N PRO A 83 15.14 13.63 3.31
CA PRO A 83 15.19 15.03 2.90
C PRO A 83 14.40 15.24 1.61
N GLY A 84 13.80 16.43 1.44
CA GLY A 84 13.09 16.82 0.21
C GLY A 84 11.64 16.35 0.08
N TYR A 85 11.09 15.64 1.08
CA TYR A 85 9.67 15.28 1.11
C TYR A 85 8.83 16.41 1.76
N PRO A 86 7.59 16.66 1.28
CA PRO A 86 6.68 17.62 1.91
C PRO A 86 6.44 17.30 3.39
N GLY A 87 6.26 18.34 4.22
CA GLY A 87 6.02 18.18 5.67
C GLY A 87 7.26 17.78 6.49
N ARG A 88 8.46 17.81 5.90
CA ARG A 88 9.73 17.48 6.58
C ARG A 88 10.54 18.72 6.90
N ALA A 89 10.95 18.85 8.15
CA ALA A 89 11.81 19.92 8.62
C ALA A 89 13.30 19.59 8.40
N GLU A 90 14.11 20.60 8.15
CA GLU A 90 15.55 20.45 8.29
C GLU A 90 15.92 20.31 9.77
N LEU A 91 16.87 19.42 10.07
CA LEU A 91 17.34 19.28 11.45
C LEU A 91 18.18 20.49 11.87
N PRO A 92 18.00 20.99 13.11
CA PRO A 92 18.90 21.99 13.68
C PRO A 92 20.35 21.52 13.70
N GLU A 93 21.30 22.42 13.45
CA GLU A 93 22.75 22.11 13.46
C GLU A 93 23.22 21.57 14.82
N SER A 94 22.65 22.08 15.92
CA SER A 94 22.91 21.58 17.28
C SER A 94 22.60 20.10 17.44
N LEU A 95 21.54 19.64 16.79
CA LEU A 95 21.11 18.25 16.79
C LEU A 95 21.96 17.41 15.83
N LYS A 96 22.24 17.91 14.62
CA LYS A 96 23.14 17.22 13.67
C LYS A 96 24.50 16.90 14.30
N ALA A 97 25.04 17.81 15.11
CA ALA A 97 26.30 17.61 15.83
C ALA A 97 26.28 16.45 16.84
N LEU A 98 25.11 15.98 17.28
CA LEU A 98 24.97 14.83 18.18
C LEU A 98 25.00 13.49 17.45
N PHE A 99 24.77 13.48 16.14
CA PHE A 99 24.67 12.27 15.33
C PHE A 99 25.85 12.16 14.35
N ARG A 100 26.15 10.92 13.94
CA ARG A 100 27.10 10.66 12.85
C ARG A 100 26.31 10.38 11.58
N PRO A 101 26.46 11.18 10.51
CA PRO A 101 25.76 10.92 9.26
C PRO A 101 26.32 9.65 8.61
N VAL A 102 25.41 8.81 8.12
CA VAL A 102 25.74 7.62 7.34
C VAL A 102 25.02 7.73 6.01
N SER A 103 25.77 7.70 4.91
CA SER A 103 25.18 7.70 3.57
C SER A 103 24.89 6.26 3.16
N MET A 104 23.60 5.93 3.02
CA MET A 104 23.18 4.63 2.50
C MET A 104 23.38 4.63 0.97
N CYS A 105 24.29 3.80 0.47
CA CYS A 105 24.57 3.67 -0.96
C CYS A 105 23.42 2.94 -1.69
N VAL A 106 23.32 3.16 -3.00
CA VAL A 106 22.36 2.44 -3.86
C VAL A 106 22.65 0.94 -3.76
N PRO A 107 21.66 0.10 -3.38
CA PRO A 107 21.87 -1.33 -3.22
C PRO A 107 22.08 -2.04 -4.56
N ASP A 108 22.86 -3.12 -4.54
CA ASP A 108 22.96 -4.03 -5.69
C ASP A 108 21.69 -4.89 -5.77
N LEU A 109 20.76 -4.47 -6.64
CA LEU A 109 19.49 -5.15 -6.83
C LEU A 109 19.65 -6.56 -7.40
N GLN A 110 20.68 -6.83 -8.20
CA GLN A 110 20.88 -8.14 -8.81
C GLN A 110 21.23 -9.17 -7.75
N LEU A 111 22.18 -8.84 -6.86
CA LEU A 111 22.57 -9.73 -5.76
C LEU A 111 21.40 -9.99 -4.80
N ILE A 112 20.61 -8.95 -4.51
CA ILE A 112 19.42 -9.10 -3.66
C ILE A 112 18.39 -10.03 -4.31
N CYS A 113 18.08 -9.81 -5.60
CA CYS A 113 17.14 -10.66 -6.33
C CYS A 113 17.61 -12.12 -6.39
N GLU A 114 18.91 -12.35 -6.62
CA GLU A 114 19.51 -13.70 -6.66
C GLU A 114 19.34 -14.43 -5.32
N ASN A 115 19.68 -13.77 -4.21
CA ASN A 115 19.53 -14.34 -2.87
C ASN A 115 18.07 -14.59 -2.50
N MET A 116 17.17 -13.68 -2.87
CA MET A 116 15.74 -13.84 -2.64
C MET A 116 15.16 -15.01 -3.43
N LEU A 117 15.47 -15.12 -4.71
CA LEU A 117 15.04 -16.25 -5.55
C LEU A 117 15.59 -17.57 -5.00
N MET A 118 16.86 -17.60 -4.57
CA MET A 118 17.43 -18.78 -3.92
C MET A 118 16.68 -19.16 -2.64
N GLY A 119 16.31 -18.17 -1.82
CA GLY A 119 15.49 -18.37 -0.61
C GLY A 119 14.08 -18.92 -0.91
N GLU A 120 13.49 -18.56 -2.05
CA GLU A 120 12.24 -19.13 -2.55
C GLU A 120 12.42 -20.48 -3.26
N GLY A 121 13.64 -21.01 -3.28
CA GLY A 121 13.97 -22.35 -3.79
C GLY A 121 14.36 -22.41 -5.26
N PHE A 122 14.60 -21.28 -5.94
CA PHE A 122 15.05 -21.25 -7.34
C PHE A 122 16.52 -21.70 -7.50
N LEU A 123 16.78 -22.62 -8.42
CA LEU A 123 18.10 -23.16 -8.74
C LEU A 123 18.85 -22.28 -9.75
N GLN A 124 18.14 -21.72 -10.74
CA GLN A 124 18.70 -20.83 -11.77
C GLN A 124 18.64 -19.35 -11.36
N SER A 125 18.66 -19.08 -10.05
CA SER A 125 18.45 -17.75 -9.45
C SER A 125 19.35 -16.66 -10.05
N LYS A 126 20.62 -16.96 -10.36
CA LYS A 126 21.57 -16.00 -10.93
C LYS A 126 21.16 -15.46 -12.31
N ILE A 127 20.72 -16.34 -13.21
CA ILE A 127 20.29 -15.95 -14.57
C ILE A 127 18.95 -15.22 -14.49
N LEU A 128 18.02 -15.75 -13.69
CA LEU A 128 16.68 -15.21 -13.48
C LEU A 128 16.72 -13.81 -12.84
N ALA A 129 17.57 -13.60 -11.84
CA ALA A 129 17.77 -12.31 -11.19
C ALA A 129 18.27 -11.25 -12.19
N ARG A 130 19.21 -11.63 -13.07
CA ARG A 130 19.70 -10.74 -14.11
C ARG A 130 18.59 -10.34 -15.09
N LYS A 131 17.79 -11.29 -15.57
CA LYS A 131 16.63 -11.01 -16.44
C LYS A 131 15.63 -10.08 -15.75
N PHE A 132 15.31 -10.37 -14.48
CA PHE A 132 14.38 -9.59 -13.67
C PHE A 132 14.82 -8.13 -13.53
N VAL A 133 16.07 -7.90 -13.13
CA VAL A 133 16.61 -6.54 -12.94
C VAL A 133 16.67 -5.77 -14.26
N ILE A 134 17.05 -6.42 -15.35
CA ILE A 134 17.05 -5.81 -16.69
C ILE A 134 15.63 -5.39 -17.08
N LEU A 135 14.63 -6.27 -16.90
CA LEU A 135 13.24 -5.94 -17.19
C LEU A 135 12.78 -4.71 -16.42
N TYR A 136 12.99 -4.68 -15.10
CA TYR A 136 12.55 -3.57 -14.25
C TYR A 136 13.23 -2.26 -14.62
N LYS A 137 14.52 -2.31 -14.98
CA LYS A 137 15.25 -1.13 -15.48
C LYS A 137 14.69 -0.65 -16.82
N LEU A 138 14.40 -1.57 -17.76
CA LEU A 138 13.79 -1.22 -19.04
C LEU A 138 12.37 -0.65 -18.86
N CYS A 139 11.59 -1.21 -17.92
CA CYS A 139 10.28 -0.67 -17.56
C CYS A 139 10.39 0.75 -16.99
N GLU A 140 11.39 1.02 -16.13
CA GLU A 140 11.65 2.35 -15.61
C GLU A 140 12.06 3.32 -16.72
N ASP A 141 12.89 2.89 -17.68
CA ASP A 141 13.43 3.75 -18.74
C ASP A 141 12.43 4.01 -19.89
N LEU A 142 11.60 3.02 -20.25
CA LEU A 142 10.78 3.04 -21.47
C LEU A 142 9.28 3.28 -21.27
N LEU A 143 8.72 2.92 -20.11
CA LEU A 143 7.29 3.14 -19.85
C LEU A 143 7.01 4.59 -19.46
N SER A 144 5.74 4.98 -19.54
CA SER A 144 5.30 6.30 -19.09
C SER A 144 5.69 6.58 -17.63
N LYS A 145 5.99 7.84 -17.31
CA LYS A 145 6.34 8.27 -15.94
C LYS A 145 5.09 8.49 -15.06
N SER A 146 4.24 7.46 -15.00
CA SER A 146 3.02 7.48 -14.18
C SER A 146 3.35 7.45 -12.68
N ALA A 147 2.67 8.28 -11.88
CA ALA A 147 2.96 8.44 -10.44
C ALA A 147 2.77 7.17 -9.59
N HIS A 148 2.00 6.21 -10.08
CA HIS A 148 1.70 4.95 -9.41
C HIS A 148 2.66 3.80 -9.80
N TYR A 149 3.58 4.03 -10.74
CA TYR A 149 4.58 3.04 -11.11
C TYR A 149 5.70 3.00 -10.07
N ASP A 150 5.88 1.83 -9.47
CA ASP A 150 7.01 1.52 -8.61
C ASP A 150 7.79 0.32 -9.16
N TRP A 151 9.07 0.56 -9.43
CA TRP A 151 10.06 -0.43 -9.88
C TRP A 151 11.18 -0.60 -8.86
N LYS A 152 11.01 -0.10 -7.63
CA LYS A 152 12.02 -0.13 -6.57
C LYS A 152 11.93 -1.40 -5.73
N LEU A 153 12.87 -1.53 -4.79
CA LEU A 153 13.10 -2.74 -4.01
C LEU A 153 11.85 -3.34 -3.33
N ARG A 154 10.89 -2.52 -2.87
CA ARG A 154 9.68 -3.03 -2.21
C ARG A 154 8.72 -3.70 -3.20
N ALA A 155 8.56 -3.16 -4.41
CA ALA A 155 7.83 -3.82 -5.49
C ALA A 155 8.55 -5.10 -5.94
N ILE A 156 9.88 -5.03 -6.11
CA ILE A 156 10.72 -6.18 -6.44
C ILE A 156 10.53 -7.32 -5.43
N LYS A 157 10.65 -7.02 -4.13
CA LYS A 157 10.48 -8.01 -3.05
C LYS A 157 9.14 -8.73 -3.15
N THR A 158 8.07 -7.99 -3.46
CA THR A 158 6.72 -8.56 -3.61
C THR A 158 6.62 -9.49 -4.79
N THR A 159 7.07 -9.07 -5.97
CA THR A 159 6.98 -9.91 -7.16
C THR A 159 7.79 -11.20 -7.00
N LEU A 160 8.95 -11.15 -6.35
CA LEU A 160 9.76 -12.34 -6.06
C LEU A 160 9.07 -13.29 -5.06
N TYR A 161 8.40 -12.76 -4.04
CA TYR A 161 7.62 -13.58 -3.11
C TYR A 161 6.43 -14.27 -3.81
N VAL A 162 5.76 -13.56 -4.71
CA VAL A 162 4.69 -14.13 -5.56
C VAL A 162 5.24 -15.24 -6.45
N ALA A 163 6.40 -15.02 -7.08
CA ALA A 163 7.06 -16.05 -7.89
C ALA A 163 7.40 -17.30 -7.08
N GLY A 164 7.86 -17.13 -5.83
CA GLY A 164 8.09 -18.24 -4.90
C GLY A 164 6.83 -19.02 -4.54
N GLY A 165 5.70 -18.32 -4.33
CA GLY A 165 4.39 -18.94 -4.14
C GLY A 165 3.97 -19.79 -5.34
N LEU A 166 3.98 -19.19 -6.53
CA LEU A 166 3.64 -19.87 -7.78
C LEU A 166 4.54 -21.08 -8.04
N LYS A 167 5.83 -20.99 -7.70
CA LYS A 167 6.77 -22.12 -7.83
C LYS A 167 6.34 -23.31 -6.97
N ARG A 168 5.89 -23.07 -5.74
CA ARG A 168 5.43 -24.13 -4.83
C ARG A 168 4.12 -24.74 -5.29
N ASP A 169 3.23 -23.93 -5.83
CA ASP A 169 1.93 -24.38 -6.33
C ASP A 169 2.06 -25.15 -7.66
N GLN A 170 3.08 -24.85 -8.46
CA GLN A 170 3.30 -25.41 -9.79
C GLN A 170 4.73 -25.97 -9.95
N PRO A 171 5.11 -27.02 -9.20
CA PRO A 171 6.50 -27.53 -9.17
C PRO A 171 6.96 -28.16 -10.49
N HIS A 172 6.03 -28.44 -11.41
CA HIS A 172 6.29 -29.05 -12.71
C HIS A 172 6.69 -28.04 -13.78
N LEU A 173 6.41 -26.74 -13.57
CA LEU A 173 6.81 -25.70 -14.52
C LEU A 173 8.29 -25.35 -14.34
N SER A 174 8.95 -25.08 -15.47
CA SER A 174 10.31 -24.56 -15.45
C SER A 174 10.37 -23.19 -14.77
N GLU A 175 11.46 -22.91 -14.07
CA GLU A 175 11.62 -21.68 -13.27
C GLU A 175 11.45 -20.39 -14.07
N ASP A 176 11.95 -20.34 -15.32
CA ASP A 176 11.74 -19.22 -16.24
C ASP A 176 10.25 -18.93 -16.49
N LYS A 177 9.42 -19.98 -16.63
CA LYS A 177 7.99 -19.87 -16.89
C LYS A 177 7.24 -19.35 -15.66
N VAL A 178 7.59 -19.85 -14.48
CA VAL A 178 7.02 -19.37 -13.21
C VAL A 178 7.36 -17.90 -12.99
N LEU A 179 8.62 -17.51 -13.23
CA LEU A 179 9.01 -16.11 -13.10
C LEU A 179 8.30 -15.22 -14.12
N LEU A 180 8.19 -15.67 -15.38
CA LEU A 180 7.44 -14.97 -16.42
C LEU A 180 5.99 -14.74 -16.01
N GLN A 181 5.32 -15.78 -15.49
CA GLN A 181 3.94 -15.68 -15.02
C GLN A 181 3.82 -14.65 -13.90
N ALA A 182 4.68 -14.72 -12.88
CA ALA A 182 4.68 -13.78 -11.77
C ALA A 182 4.90 -12.34 -12.24
N LEU A 183 5.86 -12.12 -13.15
CA LEU A 183 6.17 -10.82 -13.72
C LEU A 183 4.99 -10.25 -14.51
N ARG A 184 4.38 -11.07 -15.37
CA ARG A 184 3.24 -10.65 -16.19
C ARG A 184 2.04 -10.35 -15.31
N ASP A 185 1.56 -11.32 -14.55
CA ASP A 185 0.28 -11.24 -13.86
C ASP A 185 0.30 -10.15 -12.77
N PHE A 186 1.43 -9.96 -12.08
CA PHE A 186 1.58 -8.93 -11.06
C PHE A 186 1.66 -7.51 -11.64
N ASN A 187 2.31 -7.32 -12.79
CA ASN A 187 2.50 -5.99 -13.36
C ASN A 187 1.35 -5.55 -14.27
N LEU A 188 0.67 -6.46 -14.96
CA LEU A 188 -0.45 -6.07 -15.84
C LEU A 188 -1.56 -5.32 -15.10
N GLY A 189 -1.85 -5.70 -13.86
CA GLY A 189 -2.87 -5.03 -13.05
C GLY A 189 -2.60 -3.55 -12.74
N LYS A 190 -1.33 -3.10 -12.79
CA LYS A 190 -0.95 -1.72 -12.49
C LYS A 190 -0.72 -0.85 -13.73
N LEU A 191 -0.63 -1.42 -14.94
CA LEU A 191 -0.26 -0.67 -16.14
C LEU A 191 -1.44 0.07 -16.76
N THR A 192 -1.14 1.18 -17.43
CA THR A 192 -2.08 1.89 -18.32
C THR A 192 -2.19 1.20 -19.67
N ALA A 193 -3.30 1.35 -20.38
CA ALA A 193 -3.54 0.73 -21.69
C ALA A 193 -2.38 0.94 -22.70
N ASP A 194 -1.83 2.16 -22.77
CA ASP A 194 -0.72 2.50 -23.68
C ASP A 194 0.57 1.72 -23.37
N ASP A 195 0.85 1.51 -22.08
CA ASP A 195 2.07 0.83 -21.62
C ASP A 195 1.97 -0.71 -21.72
N HIS A 196 0.77 -1.28 -21.88
CA HIS A 196 0.58 -2.73 -21.97
C HIS A 196 1.36 -3.33 -23.15
N GLY A 197 1.27 -2.73 -24.32
CA GLY A 197 1.94 -3.23 -25.53
C GLY A 197 3.47 -3.22 -25.39
N ILE A 198 4.01 -2.14 -24.83
CA ILE A 198 5.46 -1.99 -24.60
C ILE A 198 5.93 -3.06 -23.60
N PHE A 199 5.22 -3.23 -22.48
CA PHE A 199 5.58 -4.20 -21.46
C PHE A 199 5.56 -5.65 -21.99
N MET A 200 4.54 -6.01 -22.77
CA MET A 200 4.46 -7.34 -23.38
C MET A 200 5.58 -7.57 -24.41
N GLY A 201 5.98 -6.53 -25.15
CA GLY A 201 7.16 -6.57 -26.03
C GLY A 201 8.45 -6.85 -25.25
N LEU A 202 8.69 -6.12 -24.16
CA LEU A 202 9.87 -6.32 -23.29
C LEU A 202 9.90 -7.73 -22.67
N LEU A 203 8.74 -8.26 -22.28
CA LEU A 203 8.64 -9.63 -21.80
C LEU A 203 8.99 -10.65 -22.88
N ASN A 204 8.54 -10.46 -24.12
CA ASN A 204 8.83 -11.37 -25.22
C ASN A 204 10.32 -11.36 -25.59
N ASP A 205 10.98 -10.20 -25.53
CA ASP A 205 12.41 -10.07 -25.81
C ASP A 205 13.28 -10.79 -24.77
N LEU A 206 12.89 -10.71 -23.48
CA LEU A 206 13.61 -11.38 -22.39
C LEU A 206 13.24 -12.85 -22.22
N PHE A 207 12.03 -13.24 -22.61
CA PHE A 207 11.50 -14.61 -22.53
C PHE A 207 10.93 -15.08 -23.88
N PRO A 208 11.78 -15.30 -24.92
CA PRO A 208 11.29 -15.60 -26.26
C PRO A 208 10.48 -16.89 -26.32
N LYS A 209 9.35 -16.86 -27.03
CA LYS A 209 8.45 -18.01 -27.30
C LYS A 209 7.85 -18.67 -26.04
N MET A 210 7.94 -18.03 -24.88
CA MET A 210 7.40 -18.58 -23.62
C MET A 210 6.03 -18.00 -23.23
N LEU A 211 5.66 -16.81 -23.72
CA LEU A 211 4.41 -16.14 -23.36
C LEU A 211 3.16 -16.99 -23.68
N ASP A 212 3.10 -17.58 -24.87
CA ASP A 212 1.98 -18.41 -25.30
C ASP A 212 1.90 -19.75 -24.54
N GLN A 213 3.00 -20.17 -23.92
CA GLN A 213 3.10 -21.45 -23.21
C GLN A 213 2.66 -21.37 -21.75
N VAL A 214 2.40 -20.18 -21.24
CA VAL A 214 2.12 -19.93 -19.82
C VAL A 214 0.81 -19.15 -19.71
N PRO A 215 -0.35 -19.81 -19.89
CA PRO A 215 -1.64 -19.13 -19.72
C PRO A 215 -1.81 -18.63 -18.28
N ARG A 216 -2.65 -17.62 -18.09
CA ARG A 216 -3.02 -17.17 -16.74
C ARG A 216 -3.71 -18.31 -16.01
N GLN A 217 -3.34 -18.53 -14.76
CA GLN A 217 -4.05 -19.48 -13.90
C GLN A 217 -5.43 -18.93 -13.56
N ARG A 218 -6.48 -19.67 -13.91
CA ARG A 218 -7.87 -19.31 -13.61
C ARG A 218 -8.42 -20.19 -12.51
N ASN A 219 -9.25 -19.60 -11.65
CA ASN A 219 -10.06 -20.35 -10.70
C ASN A 219 -11.52 -20.27 -11.14
N GLU A 220 -11.89 -21.17 -12.06
CA GLU A 220 -13.23 -21.21 -12.68
C GLU A 220 -14.34 -21.26 -11.62
N SER A 221 -14.14 -22.05 -10.56
CA SER A 221 -15.13 -22.18 -9.47
C SER A 221 -15.43 -20.85 -8.76
N PHE A 222 -14.44 -19.97 -8.68
CA PHE A 222 -14.60 -18.65 -8.09
C PHE A 222 -15.06 -17.60 -9.11
N GLU A 223 -14.56 -17.66 -10.35
CA GLU A 223 -15.02 -16.80 -11.44
C GLU A 223 -16.53 -16.95 -11.68
N ASP A 224 -17.06 -18.18 -11.59
CA ASP A 224 -18.51 -18.43 -11.62
C ASP A 224 -19.27 -17.70 -10.51
N LYS A 225 -18.67 -17.58 -9.32
CA LYS A 225 -19.27 -16.84 -8.20
C LYS A 225 -19.19 -15.34 -8.45
N ILE A 226 -18.12 -14.84 -9.06
CA ILE A 226 -17.99 -13.44 -9.48
C ILE A 226 -19.11 -13.10 -10.46
N VAL A 227 -19.26 -13.88 -11.54
CA VAL A 227 -20.29 -13.69 -12.56
C VAL A 227 -21.69 -13.67 -11.95
N LYS A 228 -22.03 -14.66 -11.12
CA LYS A 228 -23.32 -14.72 -10.41
C LYS A 228 -23.55 -13.54 -9.47
N SER A 229 -22.47 -12.98 -8.90
CA SER A 229 -22.56 -11.83 -7.98
C SER A 229 -22.70 -10.51 -8.73
N ALA A 230 -22.03 -10.37 -9.87
CA ALA A 230 -22.16 -9.22 -10.75
C ALA A 230 -23.61 -9.07 -11.25
N VAL A 231 -24.20 -10.17 -11.74
CA VAL A 231 -25.60 -10.18 -12.23
C VAL A 231 -26.58 -9.85 -11.10
N GLU A 232 -26.39 -10.37 -9.89
CA GLU A 232 -27.25 -10.05 -8.75
C GLU A 232 -27.17 -8.56 -8.35
N LEU A 233 -26.00 -7.95 -8.51
CA LEU A 233 -25.80 -6.52 -8.29
C LEU A 233 -26.25 -5.65 -9.48
N GLY A 234 -26.73 -6.26 -10.56
CA GLY A 234 -27.18 -5.56 -11.77
C GLY A 234 -26.04 -5.09 -12.68
N TYR A 235 -24.83 -5.67 -12.56
CA TYR A 235 -23.69 -5.38 -13.42
C TYR A 235 -23.53 -6.41 -14.53
N GLN A 236 -23.00 -5.99 -15.68
CA GLN A 236 -22.63 -6.91 -16.76
C GLN A 236 -21.28 -7.59 -16.47
N PRO A 237 -21.22 -8.93 -16.44
CA PRO A 237 -20.01 -9.68 -16.11
C PRO A 237 -19.07 -9.83 -17.32
N GLU A 238 -18.62 -8.72 -17.91
CA GLU A 238 -17.63 -8.75 -18.99
C GLU A 238 -16.29 -9.34 -18.52
N GLU A 239 -15.53 -9.91 -19.46
CA GLU A 239 -14.26 -10.59 -19.14
C GLU A 239 -13.25 -9.65 -18.47
N ALA A 240 -13.15 -8.40 -18.93
CA ALA A 240 -12.29 -7.38 -18.32
C ALA A 240 -12.70 -7.06 -16.87
N PHE A 241 -14.01 -6.97 -16.60
CA PHE A 241 -14.53 -6.75 -15.26
C PHE A 241 -14.21 -7.91 -14.32
N VAL A 242 -14.43 -9.15 -14.77
CA VAL A 242 -14.08 -10.37 -14.01
C VAL A 242 -12.57 -10.44 -13.78
N LEU A 243 -11.75 -10.12 -14.79
CA LEU A 243 -10.29 -10.05 -14.69
C LEU A 243 -9.83 -9.10 -13.58
N LYS A 244 -10.37 -7.86 -13.53
CA LYS A 244 -10.01 -6.88 -12.49
C LYS A 244 -10.42 -7.32 -11.09
N ILE A 245 -11.58 -7.98 -10.96
CA ILE A 245 -12.03 -8.55 -9.68
C ILE A 245 -11.09 -9.66 -9.22
N THR A 246 -10.68 -10.55 -10.12
CA THR A 246 -9.72 -11.61 -9.81
C THR A 246 -8.35 -11.04 -9.44
N GLN A 247 -7.85 -10.04 -10.18
CA GLN A 247 -6.60 -9.34 -9.85
C GLN A 247 -6.65 -8.67 -8.47
N LEU A 248 -7.78 -8.06 -8.09
CA LEU A 248 -7.97 -7.49 -6.76
C LEU A 248 -7.90 -8.56 -5.66
N ARG A 249 -8.45 -9.75 -5.90
CA ARG A 249 -8.33 -10.86 -4.94
C ARG A 249 -6.90 -11.38 -4.83
N GLU A 250 -6.23 -11.56 -5.97
CA GLU A 250 -4.84 -12.03 -6.05
C GLU A 250 -3.91 -11.08 -5.29
N ILE A 251 -4.03 -9.77 -5.51
CA ILE A 251 -3.19 -8.78 -4.84
C ILE A 251 -3.47 -8.71 -3.33
N PHE A 252 -4.71 -8.93 -2.88
CA PHE A 252 -5.03 -9.05 -1.45
C PHE A 252 -4.44 -10.29 -0.77
N GLY A 253 -4.08 -11.32 -1.53
CA GLY A 253 -3.34 -12.49 -1.04
C GLY A 253 -1.89 -12.15 -0.69
N VAL A 254 -1.34 -11.09 -1.29
CA VAL A 254 0.07 -10.72 -1.20
C VAL A 254 0.28 -9.44 -0.38
N ARG A 255 -0.59 -8.44 -0.59
CA ARG A 255 -0.54 -7.12 0.03
C ARG A 255 -1.84 -6.87 0.79
N TRP A 256 -1.74 -6.39 2.02
CA TRP A 256 -2.92 -6.06 2.81
C TRP A 256 -3.46 -4.66 2.53
N SER A 257 -2.62 -3.76 2.01
CA SER A 257 -2.98 -2.42 1.51
C SER A 257 -3.00 -2.44 -0.01
N VAL A 258 -4.12 -2.04 -0.60
CA VAL A 258 -4.30 -2.00 -2.07
C VAL A 258 -4.90 -0.66 -2.47
N PHE A 259 -4.30 -0.02 -3.44
CA PHE A 259 -4.82 1.16 -4.11
C PHE A 259 -5.59 0.72 -5.36
N LEU A 260 -6.89 0.99 -5.36
CA LEU A 260 -7.76 0.82 -6.50
C LEU A 260 -7.84 2.17 -7.23
N LEU A 261 -7.04 2.31 -8.27
CA LEU A 261 -6.88 3.53 -9.06
C LEU A 261 -7.76 3.50 -10.29
N GLY A 262 -8.24 4.67 -10.67
CA GLY A 262 -8.89 4.88 -11.95
C GLY A 262 -9.79 6.12 -11.93
N PRO A 263 -10.16 6.64 -13.10
CA PRO A 263 -10.97 7.84 -13.21
C PRO A 263 -12.37 7.68 -12.60
N ALA A 264 -13.08 8.80 -12.46
CA ALA A 264 -14.48 8.76 -12.08
C ALA A 264 -15.30 7.92 -13.07
N GLY A 265 -16.23 7.11 -12.57
CA GLY A 265 -17.11 6.29 -13.40
C GLY A 265 -16.51 4.96 -13.89
N CYS A 266 -15.22 4.66 -13.69
CA CYS A 266 -14.62 3.41 -14.18
C CYS A 266 -14.97 2.14 -13.36
N GLY A 267 -16.08 2.14 -12.60
CA GLY A 267 -16.56 0.94 -11.91
C GLY A 267 -15.75 0.44 -10.71
N LYS A 268 -14.83 1.24 -10.13
CA LYS A 268 -14.04 0.87 -8.93
C LYS A 268 -14.91 0.31 -7.79
N THR A 269 -15.96 1.05 -7.42
CA THR A 269 -16.90 0.62 -6.39
C THR A 269 -17.59 -0.70 -6.74
N ALA A 270 -17.93 -0.91 -8.02
CA ALA A 270 -18.57 -2.13 -8.49
C ALA A 270 -17.63 -3.34 -8.38
N VAL A 271 -16.33 -3.17 -8.69
CA VAL A 271 -15.32 -4.23 -8.59
C VAL A 271 -15.24 -4.79 -7.16
N TRP A 272 -14.99 -3.94 -6.16
CA TRP A 272 -14.79 -4.45 -4.80
C TRP A 272 -16.09 -4.91 -4.14
N ARG A 273 -17.25 -4.29 -4.45
CA ARG A 273 -18.56 -4.77 -3.96
C ARG A 273 -18.89 -6.15 -4.52
N THR A 274 -18.63 -6.38 -5.80
CA THR A 274 -18.84 -7.68 -6.44
C THR A 274 -17.91 -8.72 -5.85
N LEU A 275 -16.63 -8.39 -5.61
CA LEU A 275 -15.69 -9.29 -4.95
C LEU A 275 -16.17 -9.69 -3.56
N LEU A 276 -16.62 -8.72 -2.75
CA LEU A 276 -17.10 -8.96 -1.39
C LEU A 276 -18.31 -9.91 -1.38
N LEU A 277 -19.26 -9.74 -2.31
CA LEU A 277 -20.42 -10.61 -2.45
C LEU A 277 -20.01 -12.01 -2.91
N ALA A 278 -19.11 -12.10 -3.90
CA ALA A 278 -18.60 -13.36 -4.41
C ALA A 278 -17.87 -14.18 -3.33
N GLN A 279 -17.04 -13.53 -2.50
CA GLN A 279 -16.37 -14.15 -1.36
C GLN A 279 -17.37 -14.72 -0.35
N ASN A 280 -18.38 -13.95 0.01
CA ASN A 280 -19.43 -14.41 0.92
C ASN A 280 -20.18 -15.63 0.37
N LYS A 281 -20.52 -15.64 -0.93
CA LYS A 281 -21.13 -16.80 -1.61
C LYS A 281 -20.20 -18.00 -1.78
N TYR A 282 -18.89 -17.78 -1.72
CA TYR A 282 -17.87 -18.83 -1.72
C TYR A 282 -17.64 -19.42 -0.32
N GLY A 283 -18.25 -18.83 0.73
CA GLY A 283 -18.11 -19.28 2.12
C GLY A 283 -17.05 -18.50 2.93
N GLU A 284 -16.36 -17.55 2.30
CA GLU A 284 -15.45 -16.62 2.98
C GLU A 284 -16.26 -15.47 3.57
N LYS A 285 -16.71 -15.60 4.82
CA LYS A 285 -17.46 -14.53 5.51
C LYS A 285 -16.65 -13.24 5.50
N SER A 286 -17.13 -12.26 4.75
CA SER A 286 -16.39 -11.04 4.43
C SER A 286 -17.26 -9.80 4.70
N ARG A 287 -16.67 -8.78 5.32
CA ARG A 287 -17.34 -7.50 5.61
C ARG A 287 -16.46 -6.34 5.16
N ALA A 288 -17.08 -5.30 4.60
CA ALA A 288 -16.41 -4.03 4.33
C ALA A 288 -17.02 -2.90 5.17
N VAL A 289 -16.19 -1.94 5.59
CA VAL A 289 -16.60 -0.67 6.20
C VAL A 289 -16.02 0.47 5.38
N PRO A 290 -16.84 1.17 4.59
CA PRO A 290 -16.41 2.34 3.85
C PRO A 290 -16.29 3.55 4.76
N VAL A 291 -15.21 4.31 4.61
CA VAL A 291 -14.90 5.54 5.33
C VAL A 291 -14.38 6.54 4.32
N ASN A 292 -14.87 7.78 4.35
CA ASN A 292 -14.27 8.87 3.58
C ASN A 292 -13.31 9.66 4.50
N PRO A 293 -11.98 9.55 4.30
CA PRO A 293 -11.00 10.23 5.17
C PRO A 293 -11.10 11.76 5.13
N LYS A 294 -11.61 12.34 4.04
CA LYS A 294 -11.74 13.78 3.83
C LYS A 294 -13.06 14.36 4.35
N ALA A 295 -13.98 13.51 4.81
CA ALA A 295 -15.26 13.97 5.37
C ALA A 295 -15.11 14.55 6.79
N VAL A 296 -13.99 14.27 7.47
CA VAL A 296 -13.71 14.69 8.84
C VAL A 296 -12.31 15.27 8.95
N TYR A 297 -12.04 16.03 10.00
CA TYR A 297 -10.69 16.53 10.26
C TYR A 297 -9.76 15.39 10.69
N ARG A 298 -8.45 15.54 10.44
CA ARG A 298 -7.42 14.53 10.80
C ARG A 298 -7.49 14.08 12.27
N ASN A 299 -7.75 15.02 13.17
CA ASN A 299 -7.89 14.76 14.60
C ASN A 299 -9.15 13.94 14.94
N GLU A 300 -10.24 14.10 14.20
CA GLU A 300 -11.45 13.29 14.34
C GLU A 300 -11.30 11.93 13.65
N LEU A 301 -10.47 11.85 12.63
CA LEU A 301 -10.17 10.60 11.93
C LEU A 301 -9.33 9.65 12.82
N TYR A 302 -8.24 10.13 13.42
CA TYR A 302 -7.31 9.29 14.20
C TYR A 302 -7.47 9.40 15.72
N GLY A 303 -8.14 10.43 16.19
CA GLY A 303 -8.18 10.79 17.60
C GLY A 303 -7.08 11.78 17.95
N PHE A 304 -7.28 12.51 19.04
CA PHE A 304 -6.33 13.51 19.50
C PHE A 304 -6.40 13.69 21.02
N LEU A 305 -5.28 14.15 21.59
CA LEU A 305 -5.22 14.56 22.98
C LEU A 305 -5.72 16.01 23.09
N HIS A 306 -6.80 16.24 23.83
CA HIS A 306 -7.36 17.58 23.95
C HIS A 306 -6.35 18.52 24.65
N PRO A 307 -5.96 19.67 24.04
CA PRO A 307 -4.82 20.47 24.54
C PRO A 307 -4.98 20.99 25.97
N SER A 308 -6.20 21.34 26.38
CA SER A 308 -6.49 21.94 27.69
C SER A 308 -6.86 20.93 28.76
N THR A 309 -7.59 19.87 28.43
CA THR A 309 -8.03 18.85 29.42
C THR A 309 -7.08 17.66 29.50
N ARG A 310 -6.23 17.46 28.48
CA ARG A 310 -5.36 16.28 28.31
C ARG A 310 -6.12 14.96 28.29
N GLU A 311 -7.40 14.99 27.94
CA GLU A 311 -8.20 13.79 27.73
C GLU A 311 -8.05 13.30 26.29
N TRP A 312 -7.99 11.98 26.11
CA TRP A 312 -7.95 11.37 24.79
C TRP A 312 -9.34 11.35 24.17
N LYS A 313 -9.50 11.97 23.00
CA LYS A 313 -10.68 11.81 22.16
C LYS A 313 -10.41 10.78 21.10
N GLU A 314 -11.26 9.76 21.05
CA GLU A 314 -11.18 8.69 20.06
C GLU A 314 -11.47 9.18 18.65
N GLY A 315 -10.82 8.57 17.67
CA GLY A 315 -11.04 8.84 16.26
C GLY A 315 -11.86 7.74 15.57
N LEU A 316 -12.46 8.08 14.43
CA LEU A 316 -13.22 7.13 13.62
C LEU A 316 -12.38 5.89 13.23
N MET A 317 -11.14 6.11 12.80
CA MET A 317 -10.22 5.04 12.39
C MET A 317 -9.73 4.23 13.58
N SER A 318 -9.46 4.84 14.74
CA SER A 318 -9.00 4.10 15.93
C SER A 318 -10.08 3.12 16.39
N VAL A 319 -11.33 3.58 16.49
CA VAL A 319 -12.48 2.75 16.86
C VAL A 319 -12.72 1.65 15.83
N THR A 320 -12.73 1.98 14.53
CA THR A 320 -12.96 1.00 13.45
C THR A 320 -11.88 -0.09 13.45
N PHE A 321 -10.60 0.28 13.60
CA PHE A 321 -9.50 -0.68 13.70
C PHE A 321 -9.63 -1.58 14.93
N ARG A 322 -9.99 -1.01 16.09
CA ARG A 322 -10.16 -1.75 17.33
C ARG A 322 -11.30 -2.78 17.21
N ASP A 323 -12.44 -2.36 16.68
CA ASP A 323 -13.61 -3.21 16.48
C ASP A 323 -13.30 -4.37 15.53
N MET A 324 -12.63 -4.09 14.40
CA MET A 324 -12.24 -5.13 13.45
C MET A 324 -11.13 -6.05 13.97
N SER A 325 -10.13 -5.51 14.67
CA SER A 325 -9.03 -6.30 15.23
C SER A 325 -9.53 -7.30 16.28
N ASN A 326 -10.55 -6.93 17.05
CA ASN A 326 -11.16 -7.79 18.06
C ASN A 326 -12.16 -8.80 17.47
N ASN A 327 -12.63 -8.56 16.24
CA ASN A 327 -13.60 -9.42 15.59
C ASN A 327 -12.95 -10.66 14.96
N LYS A 328 -13.39 -11.83 15.40
CA LYS A 328 -12.94 -13.15 14.89
C LYS A 328 -13.99 -13.87 14.04
N VAL A 329 -15.14 -13.25 13.80
CA VAL A 329 -16.27 -13.85 13.07
C VAL A 329 -16.03 -13.86 11.57
N TYR A 330 -15.42 -12.79 11.06
CA TYR A 330 -15.18 -12.60 9.63
C TYR A 330 -13.77 -13.09 9.25
N VAL A 331 -13.70 -13.79 8.13
CA VAL A 331 -12.44 -14.25 7.53
C VAL A 331 -11.72 -13.08 6.85
N ASN A 332 -12.47 -12.23 6.13
CA ASN A 332 -11.95 -11.02 5.50
C ASN A 332 -12.70 -9.77 5.99
N GLN A 333 -11.97 -8.78 6.48
CA GLN A 333 -12.51 -7.52 6.98
C GLN A 333 -11.84 -6.37 6.26
N TRP A 334 -12.58 -5.58 5.50
CA TRP A 334 -12.02 -4.54 4.67
C TRP A 334 -12.37 -3.16 5.23
N ILE A 335 -11.38 -2.30 5.36
CA ILE A 335 -11.60 -0.86 5.53
C ILE A 335 -11.43 -0.24 4.14
N VAL A 336 -12.53 0.26 3.59
CA VAL A 336 -12.53 0.89 2.27
C VAL A 336 -12.42 2.40 2.48
N LEU A 337 -11.30 2.98 2.10
CA LEU A 337 -11.05 4.41 2.17
C LEU A 337 -11.43 5.02 0.82
N ASP A 338 -12.61 5.61 0.76
CA ASP A 338 -13.17 6.23 -0.45
C ASP A 338 -12.88 7.74 -0.43
N GLY A 339 -11.93 8.16 -1.25
CA GLY A 339 -11.55 9.56 -1.39
C GLY A 339 -10.06 9.74 -1.65
N ASP A 340 -9.74 10.80 -2.40
CA ASP A 340 -8.37 11.08 -2.82
C ASP A 340 -7.42 11.26 -1.62
N ILE A 341 -6.20 10.78 -1.81
CA ILE A 341 -5.15 10.87 -0.80
C ILE A 341 -4.64 12.30 -0.67
N ASP A 342 -4.41 12.69 0.58
CA ASP A 342 -3.64 13.87 0.93
C ASP A 342 -2.51 13.43 1.89
N ALA A 343 -1.37 14.11 1.79
CA ALA A 343 -0.16 13.80 2.53
C ALA A 343 -0.40 13.80 4.04
N GLU A 344 -1.23 14.71 4.56
CA GLU A 344 -1.43 14.86 6.00
C GLU A 344 -2.07 13.65 6.67
N TRP A 345 -3.13 13.08 6.08
CA TRP A 345 -3.85 11.97 6.70
C TRP A 345 -3.21 10.62 6.39
N ILE A 346 -2.72 10.40 5.17
CA ILE A 346 -2.16 9.10 4.77
C ILE A 346 -0.88 8.77 5.51
N GLU A 347 -0.15 9.79 5.98
CA GLU A 347 1.09 9.58 6.70
C GLU A 347 0.91 8.76 7.99
N SER A 348 -0.21 8.92 8.70
CA SER A 348 -0.52 8.12 9.90
C SER A 348 -0.79 6.64 9.56
N MET A 349 -1.11 6.32 8.29
CA MET A 349 -1.31 4.94 7.82
C MET A 349 -0.02 4.25 7.41
N ASN A 350 1.10 4.96 7.28
CA ASN A 350 2.35 4.42 6.77
C ASN A 350 2.84 3.20 7.57
N THR A 351 2.72 3.21 8.90
CA THR A 351 3.11 2.07 9.76
C THR A 351 2.18 0.87 9.60
N VAL A 352 0.92 1.11 9.23
CA VAL A 352 -0.05 0.06 8.97
C VAL A 352 0.18 -0.58 7.61
N MET A 353 0.50 0.23 6.60
CA MET A 353 0.74 -0.21 5.22
C MET A 353 2.09 -0.89 5.03
N ASP A 354 3.06 -0.66 5.93
CA ASP A 354 4.35 -1.32 5.90
C ASP A 354 4.36 -2.65 6.69
N ASP A 355 5.41 -3.46 6.54
CA ASP A 355 5.57 -4.81 7.10
C ASP A 355 5.33 -4.87 8.63
N ASN A 356 5.36 -3.72 9.31
CA ASN A 356 5.01 -3.57 10.72
C ASN A 356 3.54 -3.93 11.03
N LYS A 357 2.58 -3.65 10.13
CA LYS A 357 1.14 -3.94 10.31
C LYS A 357 0.56 -3.39 11.63
N MET A 358 0.96 -2.19 12.05
CA MET A 358 0.48 -1.57 13.29
C MET A 358 -0.01 -0.16 13.06
N LEU A 359 -1.22 0.16 13.54
CA LEU A 359 -1.70 1.54 13.65
C LEU A 359 -1.16 2.12 14.95
N THR A 360 -0.32 3.14 14.84
CA THR A 360 0.25 3.83 16.01
C THR A 360 -0.42 5.19 16.15
N LEU A 361 -1.19 5.38 17.23
CA LEU A 361 -1.87 6.62 17.51
C LEU A 361 -0.98 7.55 18.34
N ALA A 362 -1.29 8.84 18.36
CA ALA A 362 -0.56 9.82 19.17
C ALA A 362 -0.68 9.57 20.69
N SER A 363 -1.70 8.82 21.13
CA SER A 363 -1.80 8.29 22.50
C SER A 363 -0.72 7.25 22.84
N ASN A 364 0.09 6.83 21.87
CA ASN A 364 0.95 5.65 21.90
C ASN A 364 0.20 4.32 21.95
N GLU A 365 -1.13 4.31 21.76
CA GLU A 365 -1.87 3.07 21.52
C GLU A 365 -1.41 2.44 20.19
N ARG A 366 -1.17 1.13 20.22
CA ARG A 366 -0.70 0.36 19.08
C ARG A 366 -1.74 -0.71 18.76
N ILE A 367 -2.52 -0.49 17.70
CA ILE A 367 -3.57 -1.41 17.29
C ILE A 367 -3.05 -2.25 16.11
N PRO A 368 -2.94 -3.58 16.24
CA PRO A 368 -2.45 -4.43 15.17
C PRO A 368 -3.46 -4.55 14.03
N LEU A 369 -2.95 -4.56 12.79
CA LEU A 369 -3.69 -5.03 11.63
C LEU A 369 -3.61 -6.56 11.60
N THR A 370 -4.70 -7.23 11.92
CA THR A 370 -4.74 -8.70 11.96
C THR A 370 -4.74 -9.29 10.55
N ASN A 371 -4.44 -10.59 10.44
CA ASN A 371 -4.38 -11.28 9.13
C ASN A 371 -5.74 -11.34 8.41
N SER A 372 -6.86 -11.12 9.10
CA SER A 372 -8.19 -11.01 8.47
C SER A 372 -8.48 -9.62 7.92
N MET A 373 -7.73 -8.59 8.32
CA MET A 373 -7.98 -7.21 7.92
C MET A 373 -7.29 -6.85 6.60
N ARG A 374 -7.93 -6.02 5.78
CA ARG A 374 -7.41 -5.44 4.54
C ARG A 374 -7.77 -3.96 4.46
N LEU A 375 -6.91 -3.20 3.78
CA LEU A 375 -7.11 -1.79 3.48
C LEU A 375 -7.26 -1.66 1.97
N LEU A 376 -8.39 -1.11 1.54
CA LEU A 376 -8.65 -0.76 0.14
C LEU A 376 -8.75 0.75 0.03
N LEU A 377 -7.92 1.38 -0.78
CA LEU A 377 -7.99 2.81 -1.04
C LEU A 377 -8.58 3.00 -2.44
N GLU A 378 -9.82 3.47 -2.51
CA GLU A 378 -10.48 3.83 -3.75
C GLU A 378 -10.15 5.28 -4.08
N ILE A 379 -9.31 5.49 -5.10
CA ILE A 379 -8.71 6.79 -5.40
C ILE A 379 -8.72 7.08 -6.91
N ASN A 380 -8.74 8.36 -7.27
CA ASN A 380 -8.70 8.78 -8.67
C ASN A 380 -7.26 8.81 -9.20
N HIS A 381 -6.38 9.51 -8.50
CA HIS A 381 -4.99 9.71 -8.90
C HIS A 381 -4.04 9.79 -7.69
N MET A 382 -2.74 9.58 -7.93
CA MET A 382 -1.70 9.59 -6.89
C MET A 382 -0.79 10.83 -6.92
N VAL A 383 -1.26 11.95 -7.49
CA VAL A 383 -0.43 13.15 -7.70
C VAL A 383 0.13 13.72 -6.39
N HIS A 384 -0.64 13.64 -5.30
CA HIS A 384 -0.24 14.13 -3.98
C HIS A 384 0.39 13.04 -3.09
N CYS A 385 0.57 11.82 -3.62
CA CYS A 385 1.18 10.74 -2.88
C CYS A 385 2.70 10.78 -3.01
N SER A 386 3.37 10.56 -1.89
CA SER A 386 4.81 10.34 -1.90
C SER A 386 5.13 8.97 -2.55
N PRO A 387 6.21 8.81 -3.33
CA PRO A 387 6.59 7.52 -3.89
C PRO A 387 6.78 6.42 -2.83
N ALA A 388 7.23 6.82 -1.63
CA ALA A 388 7.34 5.92 -0.49
C ALA A 388 5.97 5.35 -0.07
N THR A 389 4.92 6.17 -0.06
CA THR A 389 3.54 5.76 0.22
C THR A 389 3.03 4.76 -0.82
N VAL A 390 3.26 5.05 -2.10
CA VAL A 390 2.85 4.15 -3.20
C VAL A 390 3.51 2.78 -3.06
N SER A 391 4.82 2.74 -2.75
CA SER A 391 5.56 1.48 -2.60
C SER A 391 5.01 0.55 -1.53
N ARG A 392 4.28 1.08 -0.53
CA ARG A 392 3.76 0.34 0.63
C ARG A 392 2.47 -0.41 0.33
N GLY A 393 1.77 -0.14 -0.78
CA GLY A 393 0.56 -0.85 -1.18
C GLY A 393 0.69 -1.54 -2.54
N GLY A 394 -0.18 -2.51 -2.79
CA GLY A 394 -0.43 -3.01 -4.14
C GLY A 394 -1.23 -1.99 -4.96
N VAL A 395 -1.04 -1.95 -6.27
CA VAL A 395 -1.78 -1.05 -7.16
C VAL A 395 -2.56 -1.87 -8.18
N ILE A 396 -3.86 -1.59 -8.29
CA ILE A 396 -4.70 -2.03 -9.40
C ILE A 396 -5.22 -0.78 -10.11
N TYR A 397 -4.94 -0.65 -11.38
CA TYR A 397 -5.37 0.45 -12.23
C TYR A 397 -6.54 -0.01 -13.12
N LEU A 398 -7.65 0.72 -13.10
CA LEU A 398 -8.78 0.54 -14.00
C LEU A 398 -8.68 1.60 -15.09
N ASN A 399 -8.43 1.17 -16.33
CA ASN A 399 -8.46 2.05 -17.48
C ASN A 399 -9.90 2.46 -17.80
N GLN A 400 -10.06 3.59 -18.50
CA GLN A 400 -11.39 4.03 -18.97
C GLN A 400 -12.01 3.02 -19.93
N ASP A 401 -11.18 2.37 -20.74
CA ASP A 401 -11.64 1.42 -21.75
C ASP A 401 -11.80 -0.01 -21.19
N ASP A 402 -11.35 -0.28 -19.94
CA ASP A 402 -11.53 -1.61 -19.32
C ASP A 402 -13.01 -1.89 -19.01
N ILE A 403 -13.77 -0.85 -18.68
CA ILE A 403 -15.22 -0.90 -18.46
C ILE A 403 -15.82 0.24 -19.27
N GLY A 404 -16.19 -0.07 -20.51
CA GLY A 404 -16.75 0.91 -21.44
C GLY A 404 -18.12 1.42 -21.03
N TRP A 405 -18.72 2.26 -21.88
CA TRP A 405 -20.08 2.76 -21.67
C TRP A 405 -21.16 1.69 -21.87
N GLN A 406 -20.86 0.65 -22.66
CA GLN A 406 -21.80 -0.42 -23.04
C GLN A 406 -22.39 -1.15 -21.81
N PRO A 407 -21.59 -1.67 -20.85
CA PRO A 407 -22.10 -2.27 -19.62
C PRO A 407 -23.09 -1.39 -18.86
N MET A 408 -22.82 -0.08 -18.80
CA MET A 408 -23.69 0.86 -18.09
C MET A 408 -25.05 0.99 -18.77
N VAL A 409 -25.05 1.09 -20.11
CA VAL A 409 -26.26 1.17 -20.92
C VAL A 409 -27.04 -0.13 -20.82
N GLU A 410 -26.39 -1.29 -20.96
CA GLU A 410 -27.05 -2.59 -20.85
C GLU A 410 -27.70 -2.81 -19.49
N SER A 411 -26.97 -2.52 -18.40
CA SER A 411 -27.52 -2.55 -17.04
C SER A 411 -28.70 -1.58 -16.88
N TRP A 412 -28.62 -0.38 -17.47
CA TRP A 412 -29.71 0.58 -17.46
C TRP A 412 -30.94 0.08 -18.23
N ILE A 413 -30.77 -0.48 -19.43
CA ILE A 413 -31.84 -1.06 -20.24
C ILE A 413 -32.50 -2.23 -19.49
N GLN A 414 -31.70 -3.10 -18.87
CA GLN A 414 -32.20 -4.22 -18.06
C GLN A 414 -33.01 -3.74 -16.84
N SER A 415 -32.68 -2.57 -16.28
CA SER A 415 -33.45 -1.95 -15.19
C SER A 415 -34.79 -1.35 -15.63
N ARG A 416 -35.06 -1.20 -16.94
CA ARG A 416 -36.31 -0.61 -17.43
C ARG A 416 -37.45 -1.61 -17.33
N GLU A 417 -38.56 -1.21 -16.69
CA GLU A 417 -39.76 -2.04 -16.56
C GLU A 417 -40.46 -2.30 -17.91
N ALA A 418 -40.31 -1.37 -18.86
CA ALA A 418 -40.91 -1.45 -20.19
C ALA A 418 -40.12 -2.42 -21.10
N VAL A 419 -40.29 -3.72 -20.88
CA VAL A 419 -39.56 -4.80 -21.56
C VAL A 419 -39.68 -4.72 -23.09
N ASP A 420 -40.87 -4.37 -23.59
CA ASP A 420 -41.17 -4.30 -25.03
C ASP A 420 -40.32 -3.27 -25.78
N TYR A 421 -39.85 -2.22 -25.09
CA TYR A 421 -39.04 -1.15 -25.68
C TYR A 421 -37.53 -1.42 -25.57
N ARG A 422 -37.11 -2.44 -24.83
CA ARG A 422 -35.67 -2.74 -24.65
C ARG A 422 -34.94 -2.98 -25.99
N PRO A 423 -35.47 -3.78 -26.94
CA PRO A 423 -34.79 -3.98 -28.23
C PRO A 423 -34.63 -2.68 -29.02
N LEU A 424 -35.65 -1.82 -29.01
CA LEU A 424 -35.59 -0.51 -29.65
C LEU A 424 -34.52 0.39 -29.01
N LEU A 425 -34.43 0.39 -27.67
CA LEU A 425 -33.40 1.16 -26.96
C LEU A 425 -31.99 0.68 -27.32
N VAL A 426 -31.74 -0.63 -27.39
CA VAL A 426 -30.45 -1.19 -27.82
C VAL A 426 -30.08 -0.67 -29.20
N GLU A 427 -31.00 -0.76 -30.17
CA GLU A 427 -30.76 -0.27 -31.54
C GLU A 427 -30.43 1.22 -31.58
N LEU A 428 -31.11 2.04 -30.77
CA LEU A 428 -30.85 3.48 -30.69
C LEU A 428 -29.46 3.78 -30.10
N PHE A 429 -29.06 3.09 -29.03
CA PHE A 429 -27.75 3.28 -28.43
C PHE A 429 -26.63 2.86 -29.38
N ASP A 430 -26.74 1.70 -30.02
CA ASP A 430 -25.74 1.22 -30.99
C ASP A 430 -25.61 2.16 -32.20
N ARG A 431 -26.74 2.68 -32.70
CA ARG A 431 -26.74 3.54 -33.89
C ARG A 431 -26.20 4.94 -33.64
N TYR A 432 -26.51 5.53 -32.49
CA TYR A 432 -26.30 6.96 -32.25
C TYR A 432 -25.24 7.27 -31.20
N LEU A 433 -25.07 6.46 -30.15
CA LEU A 433 -24.28 6.86 -28.99
C LEU A 433 -22.79 6.97 -29.32
N GLU A 434 -22.21 5.97 -29.97
CA GLU A 434 -20.77 5.99 -30.30
C GLU A 434 -20.41 7.17 -31.20
N LYS A 435 -21.20 7.40 -32.26
CA LYS A 435 -21.01 8.55 -33.17
C LYS A 435 -21.19 9.90 -32.47
N SER A 436 -22.14 9.99 -31.55
CA SER A 436 -22.39 11.21 -30.79
C SER A 436 -21.27 11.47 -29.78
N LEU A 437 -20.79 10.44 -29.10
CA LEU A 437 -19.65 10.53 -28.20
C LEU A 437 -18.37 10.93 -28.95
N GLU A 438 -18.12 10.35 -30.12
CA GLU A 438 -16.98 10.72 -30.95
C GLU A 438 -17.07 12.18 -31.42
N HIS A 439 -18.27 12.63 -31.83
CA HIS A 439 -18.49 14.04 -32.20
C HIS A 439 -18.24 14.99 -31.04
N CYS A 440 -18.71 14.67 -29.83
CA CYS A 440 -18.49 15.51 -28.64
C CYS A 440 -17.05 15.48 -28.11
N ARG A 441 -16.27 14.45 -28.45
CA ARG A 441 -14.85 14.34 -28.07
C ARG A 441 -13.92 15.14 -29.00
N ARG A 442 -14.37 15.45 -30.22
CA ARG A 442 -13.69 16.35 -31.17
C ARG A 442 -13.95 17.80 -30.79
#